data_AF-A0A7H0GXH7-F1
#
_entry.id   AF-A0A7H0GXH7-F1
#
_cell.length_a   1.000
_cell.length_b   1.000
_cell.length_c   1.000
_cell.angle_alpha   90.00
_cell.angle_beta   90.00
_cell.angle_gamma   90.00
#
_symmetry.space_group_name_H-M   'P 1'
#
loop_
_entity.id
_entity.type
_entity.pdbx_description
1 polymer ?
#
loop_
_entity_poly.entity_id
_entity_poly.type
_entity_poly.pdbx_seq_one_letter_code
_entity_poly.pdbx_strand_id
1 'polypeptide(L)'
;MRIKDILPLIRLLLSSGDIGVSTNAMTTQLLEMTTARAIYFFMLLMLTQPACSQQLNDRTVLGRAYAEKELKFALGGKIQHNIIDNENAIIKDSVTAISIAEPILFSIYGKDNITRQRPYEIYFIDKYWVISGTLLENSVGGTFLIIVDARNSKIVK
;
A
#
# COMPACT_ATOMS: atom_id res chain seq x y z
N MET A 1 52.90 -14.71 4.83
CA MET A 1 52.65 -16.09 5.30
C MET A 1 51.91 -16.83 4.20
N ARG A 2 52.51 -17.84 3.57
CA ARG A 2 51.96 -18.46 2.35
C ARG A 2 51.16 -19.72 2.71
N ILE A 3 50.03 -19.93 2.05
CA ILE A 3 49.03 -21.00 2.30
C ILE A 3 49.61 -22.42 2.42
N LYS A 4 50.80 -22.68 1.85
CA LYS A 4 51.48 -23.98 1.93
C LYS A 4 52.03 -24.32 3.32
N ASP A 5 52.17 -23.33 4.21
CA ASP A 5 52.72 -23.50 5.55
C ASP A 5 51.65 -23.89 6.60
N ILE A 6 50.36 -23.80 6.26
CA ILE A 6 49.22 -24.06 7.18
C ILE A 6 48.69 -25.50 7.05
N LEU A 7 48.88 -26.12 5.89
CA LEU A 7 48.35 -27.44 5.55
C LEU A 7 48.83 -28.60 6.45
N PRO A 8 50.08 -28.63 6.97
CA PRO A 8 50.50 -29.68 7.89
C PRO A 8 49.97 -29.50 9.32
N LEU A 9 49.57 -28.28 9.72
CA LEU A 9 49.05 -27.99 11.06
C LEU A 9 47.61 -28.50 11.25
N ILE A 10 46.80 -28.45 10.19
CA ILE A 10 45.43 -28.99 10.18
C ILE A 10 45.46 -30.53 10.25
N ARG A 11 46.50 -31.16 9.70
CA ARG A 11 46.65 -32.63 9.70
C ARG A 11 47.03 -33.19 11.08
N LEU A 12 47.61 -32.38 11.96
CA LEU A 12 47.97 -32.75 13.32
C LEU A 12 46.79 -32.64 14.32
N LEU A 13 45.82 -31.77 14.05
CA LEU A 13 44.62 -31.60 14.89
C LEU A 13 43.56 -32.70 14.71
N LEU A 14 43.69 -33.56 13.69
CA LEU A 14 42.71 -34.59 13.36
C LEU A 14 43.15 -36.02 13.74
N SER A 15 44.22 -36.18 14.52
CA SER A 15 44.76 -37.51 14.86
C SER A 15 45.25 -37.62 16.30
N SER A 16 44.34 -37.65 17.27
CA SER A 16 44.50 -38.51 18.46
C SER A 16 43.29 -38.45 19.39
N GLY A 17 42.60 -39.59 19.54
CA GLY A 17 42.21 -40.08 20.87
C GLY A 17 40.72 -40.07 21.21
N ASP A 18 40.06 -41.19 20.92
CA ASP A 18 38.80 -41.64 21.51
C ASP A 18 38.83 -41.68 23.05
N ILE A 19 37.74 -41.23 23.70
CA ILE A 19 37.35 -41.68 25.04
C ILE A 19 35.87 -42.06 24.99
N GLY A 20 35.59 -43.35 25.11
CA GLY A 20 34.27 -43.93 24.96
C GLY A 20 33.30 -43.57 26.09
N VAL A 21 32.25 -42.85 25.74
CA VAL A 21 30.98 -42.74 26.49
C VAL A 21 29.88 -42.99 25.48
N SER A 22 29.05 -44.02 25.72
CA SER A 22 27.93 -44.53 24.88
C SER A 22 27.59 -43.61 23.71
N THR A 23 28.41 -43.71 22.65
CA THR A 23 28.41 -42.71 21.59
C THR A 23 27.13 -42.85 20.81
N ASN A 24 26.65 -44.07 20.56
CA ASN A 24 25.53 -44.30 19.66
C ASN A 24 24.21 -43.71 20.16
N ALA A 25 23.80 -43.86 21.42
CA ALA A 25 22.52 -43.32 21.88
C ALA A 25 22.54 -41.79 22.03
N MET A 26 23.60 -41.23 22.62
CA MET A 26 23.76 -39.78 22.81
C MET A 26 24.01 -39.08 21.48
N THR A 27 24.79 -39.66 20.56
CA THR A 27 24.98 -39.12 19.20
C THR A 27 23.72 -39.26 18.36
N THR A 28 22.93 -40.34 18.48
CA THR A 28 21.65 -40.45 17.75
C THR A 28 20.66 -39.39 18.23
N GLN A 29 20.56 -39.15 19.55
CA GLN A 29 19.71 -38.08 20.09
C GLN A 29 20.23 -36.67 19.72
N LEU A 30 21.54 -36.43 19.76
CA LEU A 30 22.14 -35.16 19.30
C LEU A 30 21.99 -34.96 17.78
N LEU A 31 22.05 -36.04 17.00
CA LEU A 31 21.84 -36.06 15.55
C LEU A 31 20.36 -35.81 15.20
N GLU A 32 19.42 -36.39 15.94
CA GLU A 32 17.98 -36.13 15.81
C GLU A 32 17.63 -34.70 16.21
N MET A 33 18.19 -34.18 17.30
CA MET A 33 17.96 -32.79 17.73
C MET A 33 18.59 -31.77 16.75
N THR A 34 19.73 -32.09 16.13
CA THR A 34 20.37 -31.23 15.13
C THR A 34 19.67 -31.30 13.78
N THR A 35 19.20 -32.47 13.35
CA THR A 35 18.37 -32.61 12.14
C THR A 35 17.00 -31.97 12.31
N ALA A 36 16.33 -32.10 13.45
CA ALA A 36 15.07 -31.42 13.73
C ALA A 36 15.23 -29.89 13.74
N ARG A 37 16.33 -29.38 14.33
CA ARG A 37 16.68 -27.94 14.27
C ARG A 37 17.00 -27.48 12.86
N ALA A 38 17.71 -28.29 12.07
CA ALA A 38 18.01 -28.00 10.68
C ALA A 38 16.73 -27.99 9.81
N ILE A 39 15.78 -28.90 10.07
CA ILE A 39 14.47 -28.94 9.41
C ILE A 39 13.66 -27.70 9.78
N TYR A 40 13.61 -27.30 11.06
CA TYR A 40 12.93 -26.08 11.50
C TYR A 40 13.55 -24.83 10.89
N PHE A 41 14.88 -24.78 10.79
CA PHE A 41 15.60 -23.69 10.15
C PHE A 41 15.30 -23.61 8.65
N PHE A 42 15.22 -24.76 7.96
CA PHE A 42 14.82 -24.82 6.55
C PHE A 42 13.35 -24.44 6.34
N MET A 43 12.45 -24.84 7.25
CA MET A 43 11.04 -24.48 7.22
C MET A 43 10.83 -22.98 7.47
N LEU A 44 11.61 -22.38 8.37
CA LEU A 44 11.64 -20.94 8.63
C LEU A 44 12.17 -20.14 7.43
N LEU A 45 13.13 -20.70 6.69
CA LEU A 45 13.69 -20.09 5.48
C LEU A 45 12.67 -20.00 4.32
N MET A 46 11.70 -20.93 4.27
CA MET A 46 10.63 -20.93 3.27
C MET A 46 9.53 -19.89 3.57
N LEU A 47 9.43 -19.40 4.81
CA LEU A 47 8.48 -18.34 5.19
C LEU A 47 8.99 -16.94 4.83
N THR A 48 10.29 -16.79 4.51
CA THR A 48 10.87 -15.54 4.04
C THR A 48 10.93 -15.52 2.52
N GLN A 49 9.79 -15.70 1.84
CA GLN A 49 9.69 -15.21 0.47
C GLN A 49 9.45 -13.70 0.55
N PRO A 50 10.43 -12.84 0.17
CA PRO A 50 10.18 -11.42 0.07
C PRO A 50 9.03 -11.21 -0.91
N ALA A 51 7.95 -10.60 -0.44
CA ALA A 51 6.81 -10.16 -1.24
C ALA A 51 7.22 -8.99 -2.17
N CYS A 52 8.19 -9.24 -3.05
CA CYS A 52 8.67 -8.29 -4.03
C CYS A 52 8.73 -8.95 -5.40
N SER A 53 7.61 -8.90 -6.10
CA SER A 53 7.58 -8.94 -7.57
C SER A 53 6.51 -7.98 -8.06
N GLN A 54 6.89 -6.70 -8.15
CA GLN A 54 6.28 -5.79 -9.11
C GLN A 54 7.44 -5.18 -9.91
N GLN A 55 7.91 -5.94 -10.91
CA GLN A 55 8.82 -5.39 -11.90
C GLN A 55 8.06 -4.31 -12.68
N LEU A 56 8.39 -3.05 -12.43
CA LEU A 56 7.72 -1.88 -13.02
C LEU A 56 7.99 -1.71 -14.53
N ASN A 57 8.94 -2.46 -15.08
CA ASN A 57 9.51 -2.21 -16.41
C ASN A 57 8.78 -2.90 -17.57
N ASP A 58 7.80 -3.77 -17.30
CA ASP A 58 7.09 -4.57 -18.32
C ASP A 58 5.65 -4.10 -18.58
N ARG A 59 5.29 -2.87 -18.18
CA ARG A 59 3.93 -2.34 -18.35
C ARG A 59 3.75 -1.69 -19.73
N THR A 60 2.75 -2.13 -20.50
CA THR A 60 2.35 -1.47 -21.74
C THR A 60 1.74 -0.10 -21.45
N VAL A 61 2.29 0.96 -22.07
CA VAL A 61 1.76 2.32 -21.99
C VAL A 61 1.05 2.67 -23.29
N LEU A 62 -0.28 2.84 -23.25
CA LEU A 62 -1.10 3.12 -24.44
C LEU A 62 -0.97 4.56 -24.96
N GLY A 63 -0.51 5.49 -24.10
CA GLY A 63 -0.15 6.86 -24.48
C GLY A 63 -1.33 7.80 -24.73
N ARG A 64 -0.99 9.07 -25.07
CA ARG A 64 -1.95 10.17 -25.22
C ARG A 64 -2.97 9.93 -26.33
N ALA A 65 -2.55 9.43 -27.49
CA ALA A 65 -3.45 9.23 -28.63
C ALA A 65 -4.59 8.26 -28.31
N TYR A 66 -4.29 7.20 -27.55
CA TYR A 66 -5.31 6.28 -27.05
C TYR A 66 -6.26 6.99 -26.07
N ALA A 67 -5.73 7.75 -25.11
CA ALA A 67 -6.55 8.51 -24.16
C ALA A 67 -7.48 9.52 -24.85
N GLU A 68 -7.02 10.21 -25.89
CA GLU A 68 -7.84 11.12 -26.69
C GLU A 68 -8.95 10.39 -27.46
N LYS A 69 -8.65 9.20 -28.00
CA LYS A 69 -9.65 8.35 -28.68
C LYS A 69 -10.73 7.90 -27.70
N GLU A 70 -10.35 7.42 -26.52
CA GLU A 70 -11.29 6.99 -25.49
C GLU A 70 -12.14 8.17 -24.99
N LEU A 71 -11.54 9.34 -24.78
CA LEU A 71 -12.29 10.55 -24.40
C LEU A 71 -13.33 10.93 -25.47
N LYS A 72 -12.93 10.94 -26.75
CA LYS A 72 -13.87 11.21 -27.86
C LYS A 72 -14.99 10.17 -27.91
N PHE A 73 -14.69 8.90 -27.64
CA PHE A 73 -15.67 7.84 -27.60
C PHE A 73 -16.67 8.03 -26.44
N ALA A 74 -16.17 8.32 -25.23
CA ALA A 74 -16.97 8.57 -24.04
C ALA A 74 -17.87 9.79 -24.20
N LEU A 75 -17.35 10.89 -24.74
CA LEU A 75 -18.13 12.11 -25.01
C LEU A 75 -19.13 11.95 -26.17
N GLY A 76 -18.88 11.02 -27.09
CA GLY A 76 -19.75 10.72 -28.23
C GLY A 76 -21.01 9.91 -27.89
N GLY A 77 -21.34 9.72 -26.60
CA GLY A 77 -22.55 9.06 -26.14
C GLY A 77 -22.54 7.53 -26.27
N LYS A 78 -21.41 6.92 -26.62
CA LYS A 78 -21.26 5.46 -26.66
C LYS A 78 -20.87 4.95 -25.28
N ILE A 79 -21.87 4.58 -24.48
CA ILE A 79 -21.68 4.08 -23.12
C ILE A 79 -21.36 2.58 -23.18
N GLN A 80 -20.15 2.23 -23.64
CA GLN A 80 -19.67 0.85 -23.48
C GLN A 80 -18.95 0.72 -22.14
N HIS A 81 -19.38 -0.23 -21.32
CA HIS A 81 -18.75 -0.59 -20.04
C HIS A 81 -18.63 0.56 -19.01
N ASN A 82 -19.54 1.54 -19.01
CA ASN A 82 -19.59 2.53 -17.94
C ASN A 82 -20.28 1.95 -16.70
N ILE A 83 -19.58 1.95 -15.57
CA ILE A 83 -20.10 1.50 -14.28
C ILE A 83 -20.95 2.60 -13.61
N ILE A 84 -20.78 3.87 -14.03
CA ILE A 84 -21.53 5.00 -13.51
C ILE A 84 -22.89 5.08 -14.23
N ASP A 85 -23.91 4.56 -13.56
CA ASP A 85 -25.31 4.57 -14.03
C ASP A 85 -26.03 5.90 -13.76
N ASN A 86 -25.43 6.84 -13.00
CA ASN A 86 -26.05 8.07 -12.50
C ASN A 86 -27.32 7.85 -11.65
N GLU A 87 -27.55 6.62 -11.19
CA GLU A 87 -28.65 6.26 -10.31
C GLU A 87 -28.14 6.05 -8.89
N ASN A 88 -27.02 5.33 -8.77
CA ASN A 88 -26.42 4.92 -7.52
C ASN A 88 -25.27 5.85 -7.12
N ALA A 89 -25.14 6.10 -5.82
CA ALA A 89 -24.02 6.87 -5.29
C ALA A 89 -22.72 6.05 -5.39
N ILE A 90 -21.71 6.61 -6.08
CA ILE A 90 -20.34 6.06 -6.14
C ILE A 90 -19.49 6.56 -4.96
N ILE A 91 -19.80 7.75 -4.43
CA ILE A 91 -19.19 8.30 -3.21
C ILE A 91 -20.06 7.90 -2.01
N LYS A 92 -19.69 6.81 -1.34
CA LYS A 92 -20.53 6.19 -0.30
C LYS A 92 -20.31 6.73 1.11
N ASP A 93 -19.19 7.40 1.35
CA ASP A 93 -18.77 7.85 2.67
C ASP A 93 -18.16 9.24 2.64
N SER A 94 -18.14 9.89 3.80
CA SER A 94 -17.65 11.26 3.95
C SER A 94 -16.14 11.37 3.74
N VAL A 95 -15.35 10.33 4.05
CA VAL A 95 -13.89 10.36 3.86
C VAL A 95 -13.54 10.44 2.38
N THR A 96 -14.23 9.67 1.54
CA THR A 96 -14.10 9.76 0.08
C THR A 96 -14.56 11.13 -0.43
N ALA A 97 -15.67 11.66 0.08
CA ALA A 97 -16.17 12.98 -0.32
C ALA A 97 -15.16 14.11 0.01
N ILE A 98 -14.57 14.09 1.21
CA ILE A 98 -13.50 15.03 1.61
C ILE A 98 -12.28 14.87 0.72
N SER A 99 -11.87 13.63 0.42
CA SER A 99 -10.68 13.35 -0.40
C SER A 99 -10.83 13.87 -1.85
N ILE A 100 -12.06 14.02 -2.34
CA ILE A 100 -12.37 14.66 -3.62
C ILE A 100 -12.37 16.18 -3.48
N ALA A 101 -13.01 16.71 -2.43
CA ALA A 101 -13.18 18.14 -2.22
C ALA A 101 -11.87 18.88 -1.90
N GLU A 102 -11.04 18.31 -1.04
CA GLU A 102 -9.84 18.98 -0.52
C GLU A 102 -8.84 19.38 -1.61
N PRO A 103 -8.42 18.51 -2.54
CA PRO A 103 -7.48 18.89 -3.60
C PRO A 103 -8.00 20.04 -4.48
N ILE A 104 -9.31 20.06 -4.75
CA ILE A 104 -9.96 21.13 -5.52
C ILE A 104 -9.89 22.44 -4.74
N LEU A 105 -10.33 22.43 -3.48
CA LEU A 105 -10.33 23.61 -2.61
C LEU A 105 -8.91 24.11 -2.30
N PHE A 106 -7.94 23.21 -2.12
CA PHE A 106 -6.53 23.55 -1.92
C PHE A 106 -5.96 24.28 -3.13
N SER A 107 -6.33 23.86 -4.35
CA SER A 107 -5.88 24.52 -5.57
C SER A 107 -6.47 25.92 -5.75
N ILE A 108 -7.66 26.18 -5.23
CA ILE A 108 -8.37 27.46 -5.40
C ILE A 108 -8.01 28.43 -4.27
N TYR A 109 -8.01 27.95 -3.02
CA TYR A 109 -7.95 28.79 -1.81
C TYR A 109 -6.67 28.60 -0.99
N GLY A 110 -5.82 27.66 -1.37
CA GLY A 110 -4.60 27.30 -0.64
C GLY A 110 -4.86 26.29 0.48
N LYS A 111 -3.93 25.33 0.62
CA LYS A 111 -4.04 24.24 1.59
C LYS A 111 -4.20 24.75 3.03
N ASP A 112 -3.34 25.65 3.47
CA ASP A 112 -3.35 26.18 4.84
C ASP A 112 -4.62 26.96 5.18
N ASN A 113 -5.28 27.53 4.17
CA ASN A 113 -6.54 28.22 4.39
C ASN A 113 -7.67 27.24 4.65
N ILE A 114 -7.75 26.17 3.87
CA ILE A 114 -8.81 25.16 3.98
C ILE A 114 -8.62 24.29 5.22
N THR A 115 -7.39 23.88 5.54
CA THR A 115 -7.12 23.04 6.72
C THR A 115 -7.45 23.74 8.04
N ARG A 116 -7.34 25.08 8.12
CA ARG A 116 -7.73 25.87 9.30
C ARG A 116 -9.23 25.92 9.56
N GLN A 117 -10.06 25.58 8.57
CA GLN A 117 -11.52 25.55 8.70
C GLN A 117 -12.04 24.19 9.16
N ARG A 118 -11.17 23.31 9.64
CA ARG A 118 -11.55 22.04 10.26
C ARG A 118 -11.98 22.24 11.72
N PRO A 119 -12.84 21.36 12.28
CA PRO A 119 -13.50 20.25 11.60
C PRO A 119 -14.54 20.74 10.58
N TYR A 120 -14.74 20.00 9.49
CA TYR A 120 -15.77 20.36 8.51
C TYR A 120 -17.14 19.87 8.98
N GLU A 121 -18.19 20.61 8.63
CA GLU A 121 -19.56 20.11 8.66
C GLU A 121 -19.83 19.35 7.36
N ILE A 122 -20.33 18.12 7.48
CA ILE A 122 -20.48 17.21 6.34
C ILE A 122 -21.83 16.51 6.43
N TYR A 123 -22.63 16.64 5.38
CA TYR A 123 -23.95 16.02 5.30
C TYR A 123 -24.15 15.31 3.97
N PHE A 124 -24.80 14.15 4.02
CA PHE A 124 -25.28 13.45 2.85
C PHE A 124 -26.79 13.67 2.70
N ILE A 125 -27.19 14.44 1.69
CA ILE A 125 -28.58 14.87 1.48
C ILE A 125 -28.92 14.64 0.02
N ASP A 126 -29.99 13.89 -0.27
CA ASP A 126 -30.51 13.65 -1.62
C ASP A 126 -29.47 13.20 -2.65
N LYS A 127 -28.52 12.33 -2.24
CA LYS A 127 -27.38 11.86 -3.05
C LYS A 127 -26.32 12.93 -3.34
N TYR A 128 -26.28 13.99 -2.55
CA TYR A 128 -25.24 15.02 -2.58
C TYR A 128 -24.47 15.02 -1.26
N TRP A 129 -23.16 15.23 -1.37
CA TRP A 129 -22.32 15.58 -0.24
C TRP A 129 -22.23 17.09 -0.15
N VAL A 130 -22.71 17.65 0.96
CA VAL A 130 -22.61 19.06 1.30
C VAL A 130 -21.52 19.19 2.36
N ILE A 131 -20.45 19.91 2.03
CA ILE A 131 -19.28 20.05 2.90
C ILE A 131 -19.00 21.55 3.10
N SER A 132 -18.92 21.97 4.35
CA SER A 132 -18.56 23.34 4.71
C SER A 132 -17.49 23.39 5.79
N GLY A 133 -16.66 24.43 5.73
CA GLY A 133 -15.72 24.74 6.79
C GLY A 133 -16.41 25.31 8.03
N THR A 134 -15.74 25.25 9.17
CA THR A 134 -16.16 25.89 10.43
C THR A 134 -15.24 27.06 10.79
N LEU A 135 -15.74 27.92 11.69
CA LEU A 135 -14.99 29.00 12.31
C LEU A 135 -14.95 28.81 13.82
N LEU A 136 -13.86 29.27 14.43
CA LEU A 136 -13.79 29.37 15.89
C LEU A 136 -14.81 30.39 16.40
N GLU A 137 -15.35 30.13 17.58
CA GLU A 137 -16.24 31.08 18.25
C GLU A 137 -15.61 32.48 18.32
N ASN A 138 -16.44 33.51 18.15
CA ASN A 138 -16.03 34.92 18.12
C ASN A 138 -15.12 35.33 16.94
N SER A 139 -14.98 34.49 15.92
CA SER A 139 -14.33 34.87 14.65
C SER A 139 -15.32 35.57 13.71
N VAL A 140 -14.83 36.53 12.92
CA VAL A 140 -15.62 37.21 11.88
C VAL A 140 -15.11 36.77 10.51
N GLY A 141 -16.01 36.31 9.64
CA GLY A 141 -15.67 35.88 8.29
C GLY A 141 -16.66 34.88 7.71
N GLY A 142 -16.24 34.18 6.66
CA GLY A 142 -16.98 33.07 6.06
C GLY A 142 -16.08 31.85 5.83
N THR A 143 -16.70 30.71 5.58
CA THR A 143 -16.03 29.44 5.27
C THR A 143 -16.33 29.00 3.85
N PHE A 144 -15.60 28.00 3.37
CA PHE A 144 -15.95 27.36 2.11
C PHE A 144 -17.27 26.59 2.25
N LEU A 145 -17.98 26.45 1.12
CA LEU A 145 -19.06 25.51 0.92
C LEU A 145 -18.82 24.85 -0.44
N ILE A 146 -18.84 23.53 -0.49
CA ILE A 146 -18.76 22.75 -1.72
C ILE A 146 -19.85 21.69 -1.72
N ILE A 147 -20.51 21.52 -2.86
CA ILE A 147 -21.56 20.51 -3.03
C ILE A 147 -21.17 19.56 -4.15
N VAL A 148 -21.08 18.27 -3.84
CA VAL A 148 -20.63 17.21 -4.75
C VAL A 148 -21.76 16.23 -5.00
N ASP A 149 -22.11 15.99 -6.26
CA ASP A 149 -23.02 14.91 -6.64
C ASP A 149 -22.36 13.56 -6.40
N ALA A 150 -22.91 12.76 -5.48
CA ALA A 150 -22.29 11.50 -5.07
C ALA A 150 -22.35 10.41 -6.14
N ARG A 151 -23.09 10.61 -7.23
CA ARG A 151 -23.27 9.62 -8.30
C ARG A 151 -22.20 9.72 -9.38
N ASN A 152 -21.64 10.91 -9.58
CA ASN A 152 -20.69 11.17 -10.67
C ASN A 152 -19.57 12.16 -10.32
N SER A 153 -19.46 12.54 -9.04
CA SER A 153 -18.44 13.47 -8.52
C SER A 153 -18.50 14.87 -9.14
N LYS A 154 -19.60 15.25 -9.79
CA LYS A 154 -19.77 16.60 -10.34
C LYS A 154 -19.86 17.62 -9.21
N ILE A 155 -19.07 18.67 -9.29
CA ILE A 155 -19.20 19.84 -8.41
C ILE A 155 -20.39 20.67 -8.86
N VAL A 156 -21.35 20.86 -7.95
CA VAL A 156 -22.59 21.62 -8.18
C VAL A 156 -22.43 23.07 -7.74
N LYS A 157 -21.67 23.31 -6.68
CA LYS A 157 -21.34 24.62 -6.13
C LYS A 157 -19.95 24.60 -5.52
#